data_AF-A0A1A6H5X0-F1
#
_entry.id   AF-A0A1A6H5X0-F1
#
_cell.length_a   1.000
_cell.length_b   1.000
_cell.length_c   1.000
_cell.angle_alpha   90.00
_cell.angle_beta   90.00
_cell.angle_gamma   90.00
#
_symmetry.space_group_name_H-M   'P 1'
#
loop_
_entity.id
_entity.type
_entity.pdbx_description
1 polymer ?
#
loop_
_entity_poly.entity_id
_entity_poly.type
_entity_poly.pdbx_seq_one_letter_code
_entity_poly.pdbx_strand_id
1 'polypeptide(L)' 'IRYWAAHDKEAAAHRIQVTSQEYSARLENLLPDTQYFIEVGACNSAGCGPSSDVIEAFTRKA' A
#
# COMPACT_ATOMS: atom_id res chain seq x y z
N ILE A 1 1.68 -3.58 4.27
CA ILE A 1 0.90 -2.83 3.26
C ILE A 1 1.87 -2.30 2.23
N ARG A 2 1.57 -2.47 0.95
CA ARG A 2 2.40 -2.02 -0.17
C ARG A 2 1.58 -1.10 -1.07
N TYR A 3 2.17 0.00 -1.54
CA TYR A 3 1.50 0.95 -2.42
C TYR A 3 2.45 1.64 -3.40
N TRP A 4 1.95 1.96 -4.60
CA TRP A 4 2.71 2.65 -5.66
C TRP A 4 1.79 3.51 -6.52
N ALA A 5 2.33 4.59 -7.08
CA ALA A 5 1.57 5.41 -8.02
C ALA A 5 1.45 4.70 -9.37
N ALA A 6 0.41 5.00 -10.14
CA ALA A 6 0.19 4.32 -11.42
C ALA A 6 1.29 4.58 -12.48
N HIS A 7 2.06 5.65 -12.32
CA HIS A 7 3.23 5.94 -13.16
C HIS A 7 4.52 5.27 -12.67
N ASP A 8 4.49 4.63 -11.50
CA ASP A 8 5.61 3.88 -10.95
C ASP A 8 5.49 2.39 -11.28
N LYS A 9 6.64 1.70 -11.22
CA LYS A 9 6.66 0.23 -11.25
C LYS A 9 6.35 -0.31 -9.86
N GLU A 10 5.60 -1.42 -9.79
CA GLU A 10 5.30 -2.13 -8.54
C GLU A 10 6.58 -2.50 -7.75
N ALA A 11 7.70 -2.76 -8.43
CA ALA A 11 8.99 -3.04 -7.80
C ALA A 11 9.54 -1.86 -6.97
N ALA A 12 9.11 -0.62 -7.26
CA ALA A 12 9.45 0.59 -6.52
C ALA A 12 8.40 0.94 -5.45
N ALA A 13 7.46 0.05 -5.17
CA ALA A 13 6.38 0.32 -4.22
C ALA A 13 6.90 0.58 -2.81
N HIS A 14 6.29 1.58 -2.19
CA HIS A 14 6.49 1.89 -0.78
C HIS A 14 5.85 0.82 0.09
N ARG A 15 6.46 0.55 1.25
CA ARG A 15 5.99 -0.46 2.18
C ARG A 15 5.87 0.14 3.57
N ILE A 16 4.74 -0.13 4.21
CA ILE A 16 4.54 0.13 5.63
C ILE A 16 4.15 -1.16 6.35
N GLN A 17 4.61 -1.28 7.60
CA GLN A 17 4.28 -2.39 8.47
C GLN A 17 3.54 -1.85 9.70
N VAL A 18 2.53 -2.59 10.12
CA VAL A 18 1.76 -2.35 11.33
C VAL A 18 1.75 -3.62 12.16
N THR A 19 1.42 -3.49 13.44
CA THR A 19 1.28 -4.64 14.33
C THR A 19 0.00 -5.43 14.02
N SER A 20 -0.10 -6.67 14.51
CA SER A 20 -1.30 -7.50 14.33
C SER A 20 -2.53 -7.00 15.08
N GLN A 21 -2.39 -5.97 15.91
CA GLN A 21 -3.48 -5.34 16.67
C GLN A 21 -4.05 -4.11 15.95
N GLU A 22 -3.41 -3.67 14.86
CA GLU A 22 -3.83 -2.52 14.07
C GLU A 22 -4.62 -2.97 12.84
N TYR A 23 -5.81 -2.39 12.69
CA TYR A 23 -6.71 -2.68 11.57
C TYR A 23 -6.78 -1.52 10.56
N SER A 24 -5.93 -0.50 10.73
CA SER A 24 -5.83 0.64 9.83
C SER A 24 -4.39 1.16 9.78
N ALA A 25 -4.06 1.85 8.69
CA ALA A 25 -2.79 2.55 8.54
C ALA A 25 -2.99 3.80 7.68
N ARG A 26 -2.16 4.84 7.92
CA ARG A 26 -2.21 6.09 7.17
C ARG A 26 -1.08 6.15 6.15
N LEU A 27 -1.42 6.36 4.88
CA LEU A 27 -0.47 6.65 3.81
C LEU A 27 -0.33 8.17 3.69
N GLU A 28 0.90 8.67 3.84
CA GLU A 28 1.19 10.11 3.88
C GLU A 28 2.07 10.53 2.71
N ASN A 29 2.16 11.84 2.47
CA ASN A 29 3.02 12.45 1.45
C ASN A 29 2.75 11.91 0.02
N LEU A 30 1.49 11.56 -0.25
CA LEU A 30 1.04 11.16 -1.58
C LEU A 30 0.93 12.38 -2.50
N LEU A 31 1.23 12.17 -3.78
CA LEU A 31 1.06 13.21 -4.80
C LEU A 31 -0.45 13.51 -4.99
N PRO A 32 -0.85 14.78 -5.16
CA PRO A 32 -2.23 15.13 -5.50
C PRO A 32 -2.59 14.65 -6.91
N ASP A 33 -3.89 14.52 -7.19
CA ASP A 33 -4.44 14.11 -8.49
C ASP A 33 -3.77 12.85 -9.10
N THR A 34 -3.44 11.89 -8.24
CA THR A 34 -2.64 10.71 -8.63
C THR A 34 -3.37 9.42 -8.25
N GLN A 35 -3.42 8.47 -9.18
CA GLN A 35 -3.90 7.11 -8.96
C GLN A 35 -2.83 6.29 -8.23
N TYR A 36 -3.26 5.58 -7.19
CA TYR A 36 -2.43 4.66 -6.42
C TYR A 36 -3.04 3.26 -6.42
N PHE A 37 -2.15 2.27 -6.50
CA PHE A 37 -2.45 0.86 -6.25
C PHE A 37 -2.01 0.51 -4.82
N ILE A 38 -2.84 -0.22 -4.08
CA ILE A 38 -2.59 -0.64 -2.70
C ILE A 38 -2.91 -2.12 -2.52
N GLU A 39 -2.07 -2.84 -1.78
CA GLU A 39 -2.34 -4.21 -1.33
C GLU A 39 -1.90 -4.42 0.12
N VAL A 40 -2.49 -5.42 0.78
CA VAL A 40 -2.19 -5.77 2.18
C VAL A 40 -1.79 -7.24 2.25
N GLY A 41 -0.59 -7.51 2.76
CA GLY A 41 -0.09 -8.87 3.01
C GLY A 41 0.24 -9.05 4.49
N ALA A 42 -0.02 -10.25 5.00
CA ALA A 42 0.33 -10.65 6.36
C ALA A 42 1.65 -11.44 6.36
N CYS A 43 2.52 -11.17 7.34
CA CYS A 43 3.78 -11.86 7.52
C CYS A 43 3.99 -12.26 8.98
N ASN A 44 4.71 -13.35 9.20
CA ASN A 44 5.21 -13.79 10.50
C ASN A 44 6.66 -14.30 10.34
N SER A 45 7.22 -14.93 11.38
CA SER A 45 8.60 -15.45 11.36
C SER A 45 8.82 -16.60 10.37
N ALA A 46 7.76 -17.28 9.91
CA ALA A 46 7.85 -18.33 8.89
C ALA A 46 7.81 -17.76 7.46
N GLY A 47 7.41 -16.50 7.29
CA GLY A 47 7.33 -15.83 5.99
C GLY A 47 6.07 -14.99 5.83
N CYS A 48 5.81 -14.59 4.58
CA CYS A 48 4.62 -13.84 4.20
C CYS A 48 3.62 -14.72 3.47
N GLY A 49 2.35 -14.58 3.81
CA GLY A 49 1.24 -15.20 3.08
C GLY A 49 0.94 -14.45 1.77
N PRO A 50 -0.07 -14.89 1.01
CA PRO A 50 -0.56 -14.17 -0.16
C PRO A 50 -1.04 -12.77 0.22
N SER A 51 -0.76 -11.78 -0.62
CA SER A 51 -1.35 -10.44 -0.51
C SER A 51 -2.85 -10.49 -0.83
N SER A 52 -3.59 -9.51 -0.33
CA SER A 52 -4.94 -9.21 -0.78
C SER A 52 -4.98 -8.88 -2.27
N ASP A 53 -6.18 -8.84 -2.84
CA ASP A 53 -6.40 -8.17 -4.12
C ASP A 53 -5.91 -6.72 -4.06
N VAL A 54 -5.44 -6.22 -5.20
CA VAL A 54 -5.03 -4.84 -5.36
C VAL A 54 -6.27 -3.95 -5.42
N ILE A 55 -6.28 -2.89 -4.62
CA ILE A 55 -7.29 -1.84 -4.69
C ILE A 55 -6.70 -0.58 -5.33
N GLU A 56 -7.57 0.20 -5.96
CA GLU A 56 -7.22 1.45 -6.60
C GLU A 56 -7.85 2.64 -5.86
N ALA A 57 -7.09 3.72 -5.71
CA ALA A 57 -7.57 4.96 -5.11
C ALA A 57 -6.98 6.18 -5.81
N PHE A 58 -7.72 7.29 -5.80
CA PHE A 58 -7.28 8.57 -6.35
C PHE A 58 -7.16 9.59 -5.23
N THR A 59 -6.01 10.26 -5.15
CA THR A 59 -5.86 11.43 -4.30
C THR A 59 -6.63 12.62 -4.89
N ARG A 60 -7.09 13.52 -4.03
CA ARG A 60 -7.76 14.75 -4.47
C ARG A 60 -6.80 15.65 -5.23
N LYS A 61 -7.37 16.51 -6.09
CA LYS A 61 -6.66 17.67 -6.65
C LYS A 61 -6.22 18.62 -5.53
N ALA A 62 -5.14 19.35 -5.79
CA ALA A 62 -4.64 20.41 -4.92
C ALA A 62 -5.61 21.61 -4.89
#